data_AF-A0A9N8QUB7-F1
#
_entry.id   AF-A0A9N8QUB7-F1
#
_cell.length_a   1.000
_cell.length_b   1.000
_cell.length_c   1.000
_cell.angle_alpha   90.00
_cell.angle_beta   90.00
_cell.angle_gamma   90.00
#
_symmetry.space_group_name_H-M   'P 1'
#
loop_
_entity.id
_entity.type
_entity.pdbx_description
1 polymer ?
#
loop_
_entity_poly.entity_id
_entity_poly.type
_entity_poly.pdbx_seq_one_letter_code
_entity_poly.pdbx_strand_id
1 'polypeptide(L)'
;MMNSFDSSIETCLSNIHFGHFATQSIAAIADLYTFKGLVLIPVLWWMWFQQDERREWRREMVLATLLSGLVALFVGRLLTHWLPFRVRPVYSAELHLHFAGSDIKDPLLTSWSSFPSDHAMLWMAVATGIFLVWRGIGVLAILYTVLFICVPRAYLGFHYPTDLLVGAAVGIGITYLMTRDAIRVRYATPALRCIERSPGPSAMLAFILCLELVTQFDELRKLASGVLKHL
;
A
#
# COMPACT_ATOMS: atom_id res chain seq x y z
N MET A 1 -5.64 4.97 -24.66
CA MET A 1 -5.00 6.29 -24.85
C MET A 1 -4.39 6.74 -23.53
N MET A 2 -3.05 6.77 -23.50
CA MET A 2 -2.27 7.28 -22.37
C MET A 2 -2.45 8.79 -22.24
N ASN A 3 -2.56 9.29 -21.01
CA ASN A 3 -2.64 10.73 -20.78
C ASN A 3 -1.26 11.37 -20.98
N SER A 4 -1.21 12.63 -21.43
CA SER A 4 0.04 13.35 -21.72
C SER A 4 0.95 13.42 -20.48
N PHE A 5 0.37 13.60 -19.30
CA PHE A 5 1.07 13.59 -18.02
C PHE A 5 1.84 12.28 -17.76
N ASP A 6 1.21 11.12 -17.97
CA ASP A 6 1.86 9.82 -17.77
C ASP A 6 2.99 9.65 -18.78
N SER A 7 2.74 9.95 -20.06
CA SER A 7 3.75 9.80 -21.12
C SER A 7 4.99 10.67 -20.89
N SER A 8 4.85 11.90 -20.38
CA SER A 8 5.98 12.78 -20.10
C SER A 8 6.85 12.25 -18.95
N ILE A 9 6.22 11.77 -17.87
CA ILE A 9 6.94 11.22 -16.72
C ILE A 9 7.61 9.89 -17.10
N GLU A 10 6.91 9.01 -17.80
CA GLU A 10 7.45 7.73 -18.21
C GLU A 10 8.61 7.86 -19.18
N THR A 11 8.53 8.81 -20.13
CA THR A 11 9.64 9.11 -21.03
C THR A 11 10.85 9.66 -20.27
N CYS A 12 10.62 10.49 -19.25
CA CYS A 12 11.69 10.97 -18.38
C CYS A 12 12.33 9.81 -17.60
N LEU A 13 11.52 8.95 -16.99
CA LEU A 13 11.98 7.80 -16.21
C LEU A 13 12.70 6.76 -17.07
N SER A 14 12.23 6.51 -18.29
CA SER A 14 12.87 5.57 -19.22
C SER A 14 14.25 6.03 -19.69
N ASN A 15 14.48 7.34 -19.76
CA ASN A 15 15.77 7.92 -20.11
C ASN A 15 16.78 7.88 -18.95
N ILE A 16 16.32 7.64 -17.71
CA ILE A 16 17.19 7.47 -16.55
C ILE A 16 17.67 6.02 -16.53
N HIS A 17 18.86 5.79 -17.07
CA HIS A 17 19.51 4.48 -17.01
C HIS A 17 20.45 4.39 -15.82
N PHE A 18 19.97 3.77 -14.73
CA PHE A 18 20.87 3.32 -13.67
C PHE A 18 21.65 2.08 -14.14
N GLY A 19 22.89 1.94 -13.63
CA GLY A 19 23.68 0.74 -13.87
C GLY A 19 22.96 -0.54 -13.42
N HIS A 20 23.29 -1.68 -14.01
CA HIS A 20 22.57 -2.95 -13.80
C HIS A 20 22.36 -3.29 -12.32
N PHE A 21 23.41 -3.12 -11.49
CA PHE A 21 23.35 -3.34 -10.05
C PHE A 21 22.34 -2.43 -9.32
N ALA A 22 22.29 -1.15 -9.67
CA ALA A 22 21.37 -0.19 -9.06
C ALA A 22 19.92 -0.49 -9.48
N THR A 23 19.67 -0.85 -10.74
CA THR A 23 18.36 -1.30 -11.21
C THR A 23 17.89 -2.56 -10.47
N GLN A 24 18.75 -3.56 -10.31
CA GLN A 24 18.43 -4.77 -9.54
C GLN A 24 18.16 -4.46 -8.06
N SER A 25 18.88 -3.52 -7.48
CA SER A 25 18.66 -3.08 -6.10
C SER A 25 17.29 -2.41 -5.95
N ILE A 26 16.90 -1.54 -6.89
CA ILE A 26 15.59 -0.89 -6.90
C ILE A 26 14.47 -1.93 -7.06
N ALA A 27 14.67 -2.92 -7.95
CA ALA A 27 13.75 -4.05 -8.11
C ALA A 27 13.60 -4.86 -6.81
N ALA A 28 14.71 -5.19 -6.15
CA ALA A 28 14.70 -5.90 -4.88
C ALA A 28 13.97 -5.08 -3.79
N ILE A 29 14.22 -3.78 -3.69
CA ILE A 29 13.52 -2.89 -2.76
C ILE A 29 12.01 -2.86 -3.05
N ALA A 30 11.62 -2.80 -4.33
CA ALA A 30 10.23 -2.77 -4.73
C ALA A 30 9.48 -4.09 -4.42
N ASP A 31 10.19 -5.21 -4.34
CA ASP A 31 9.63 -6.54 -4.11
C ASP A 31 9.68 -7.00 -2.65
N LEU A 32 10.77 -6.70 -1.94
CA LEU A 32 10.96 -7.14 -0.56
C LEU A 32 9.91 -6.55 0.40
N TYR A 33 9.22 -7.43 1.13
CA TYR A 33 8.23 -7.04 2.14
C TYR A 33 8.81 -6.15 3.25
N THR A 34 10.11 -6.28 3.52
CA THR A 34 10.86 -5.47 4.48
C THR A 34 10.73 -3.97 4.19
N PHE A 35 10.90 -3.59 2.92
CA PHE A 35 10.86 -2.17 2.51
C PHE A 35 9.44 -1.66 2.19
N LYS A 36 8.45 -2.56 2.18
CA LYS A 36 7.04 -2.19 2.04
C LYS A 36 6.45 -1.89 3.43
N GLY A 37 6.24 -2.94 4.22
CA GLY A 37 5.42 -2.87 5.41
C GLY A 37 6.17 -2.99 6.73
N LEU A 38 7.34 -3.60 6.71
CA LEU A 38 8.12 -3.84 7.93
C LEU A 38 8.75 -2.57 8.51
N VAL A 39 8.65 -1.42 7.84
CA VAL A 39 9.02 -0.12 8.41
C VAL A 39 7.81 0.58 9.04
N LEU A 40 6.68 0.60 8.35
CA LEU A 40 5.50 1.36 8.79
C LEU A 40 4.71 0.65 9.90
N ILE A 41 4.59 -0.68 9.84
CA ILE A 41 3.86 -1.45 10.84
C ILE A 41 4.54 -1.38 12.21
N PRO A 42 5.88 -1.54 12.37
CA PRO A 42 6.52 -1.35 13.67
C PRO A 42 6.34 0.05 14.26
N VAL A 43 6.25 1.09 13.43
CA VAL A 43 5.91 2.44 13.91
C VAL A 43 4.52 2.47 14.55
N LEU A 44 3.52 1.82 13.94
CA LEU A 44 2.19 1.68 14.53
C LEU A 44 2.21 0.88 15.84
N TRP A 45 3.02 -0.19 15.91
CA TRP A 45 3.22 -0.96 17.14
C TRP A 45 3.89 -0.14 18.25
N TRP A 46 4.89 0.67 17.89
CA TRP A 46 5.50 1.59 18.84
C TRP A 46 4.47 2.59 19.38
N MET A 47 3.65 3.17 18.51
CA MET A 47 2.57 4.07 18.91
C MET A 47 1.52 3.37 19.79
N TRP A 48 1.21 2.10 19.51
CA TRP A 48 0.26 1.30 20.30
C TRP A 48 0.68 1.10 21.75
N PHE A 49 1.99 0.93 21.99
CA PHE A 49 2.55 0.58 23.30
C PHE A 49 3.02 1.77 24.14
N GLN A 50 3.07 2.98 23.60
CA GLN A 50 3.38 4.16 24.39
C GLN A 50 2.34 4.38 25.51
N GLN A 51 2.82 4.70 26.71
CA GLN A 51 2.05 4.78 27.96
C GLN A 51 1.88 6.23 28.42
N ASP A 52 1.15 7.04 27.64
CA ASP A 52 0.91 8.45 27.96
C ASP A 52 -0.59 8.71 28.20
N GLU A 53 -0.94 9.92 28.63
CA GLU A 53 -2.33 10.35 28.85
C GLU A 53 -3.24 10.13 27.63
N ARG A 54 -2.66 10.16 26.41
CA ARG A 54 -3.38 9.95 25.14
C ARG A 54 -3.41 8.49 24.67
N ARG A 55 -3.09 7.53 25.53
CA ARG A 55 -2.97 6.10 25.19
C ARG A 55 -4.22 5.55 24.50
N GLU A 56 -5.40 5.79 25.05
CA GLU A 56 -6.67 5.28 24.49
C GLU A 56 -6.90 5.85 23.09
N TRP A 57 -6.86 7.18 22.95
CA TRP A 57 -7.02 7.85 21.67
C TRP A 57 -6.01 7.37 20.62
N ARG A 58 -4.74 7.21 20.99
CA ARG A 58 -3.70 6.72 20.09
C ARG A 58 -3.95 5.29 19.63
N ARG A 59 -4.41 4.42 20.53
CA ARG A 59 -4.80 3.05 20.18
C ARG A 59 -6.00 3.02 19.24
N GLU A 60 -7.01 3.88 19.47
CA GLU A 60 -8.12 4.02 18.53
C GLU A 60 -7.65 4.45 17.15
N MET A 61 -6.71 5.41 17.09
CA MET A 61 -6.13 5.88 15.83
C MET A 61 -5.31 4.79 15.13
N VAL A 62 -4.57 3.96 15.87
CA VAL A 62 -3.85 2.81 15.28
C VAL A 62 -4.83 1.79 14.71
N LEU A 63 -5.90 1.43 15.44
CA LEU A 63 -6.95 0.55 14.90
C LEU A 63 -7.62 1.13 13.65
N ALA A 64 -7.97 2.42 13.71
CA ALA A 64 -8.53 3.14 12.57
C ALA A 64 -7.60 3.08 11.36
N THR A 65 -6.30 3.23 11.57
CA THR A 65 -5.29 3.20 10.52
C THR A 65 -5.16 1.80 9.90
N LEU A 66 -5.09 0.75 10.71
CA LEU A 66 -5.04 -0.64 10.23
C LEU A 66 -6.31 -1.00 9.46
N LEU A 67 -7.48 -0.61 9.97
CA LEU A 67 -8.76 -0.83 9.30
C LEU A 67 -8.85 -0.03 7.99
N SER A 68 -8.34 1.21 7.96
CA SER A 68 -8.28 2.02 6.74
C SER A 68 -7.42 1.35 5.68
N GLY A 69 -6.31 0.72 6.06
CA GLY A 69 -5.48 -0.07 5.15
C GLY A 69 -6.24 -1.26 4.54
N LEU A 70 -6.98 -2.01 5.36
CA LEU A 70 -7.86 -3.09 4.88
C LEU A 70 -8.94 -2.59 3.93
N VAL A 71 -9.63 -1.52 4.31
CA VAL A 71 -10.69 -0.90 3.50
C VAL A 71 -10.10 -0.36 2.19
N ALA A 72 -8.90 0.22 2.21
CA ALA A 72 -8.21 0.69 1.01
C ALA A 72 -7.89 -0.46 0.05
N LEU A 73 -7.40 -1.61 0.56
CA LEU A 73 -7.21 -2.81 -0.27
C LEU A 73 -8.53 -3.34 -0.83
N PHE A 74 -9.58 -3.41 -0.01
CA PHE A 74 -10.89 -3.88 -0.45
C PHE A 74 -11.49 -2.96 -1.53
N VAL A 75 -11.45 -1.65 -1.32
CA VAL A 75 -11.90 -0.64 -2.29
C VAL A 75 -11.06 -0.71 -3.56
N GLY A 76 -9.74 -0.86 -3.45
CA GLY A 76 -8.86 -1.03 -4.61
C GLY A 76 -9.26 -2.22 -5.46
N ARG A 77 -9.51 -3.37 -4.81
CA ARG A 77 -10.00 -4.59 -5.47
C ARG A 77 -11.36 -4.41 -6.12
N LEU A 78 -12.29 -3.79 -5.41
CA LEU A 78 -13.62 -3.52 -5.96
C LEU A 78 -13.48 -2.63 -7.20
N LEU A 79 -12.71 -1.54 -7.10
CA LEU A 79 -12.43 -0.65 -8.23
C LEU A 79 -11.80 -1.38 -9.41
N THR A 80 -10.85 -2.29 -9.20
CA THR A 80 -10.26 -3.08 -10.31
C THR A 80 -11.28 -3.98 -11.03
N HIS A 81 -12.36 -4.38 -10.37
CA HIS A 81 -13.42 -5.18 -10.99
C HIS A 81 -14.38 -4.35 -11.85
N TRP A 82 -14.64 -3.10 -11.45
CA TRP A 82 -15.59 -2.21 -12.14
C TRP A 82 -14.94 -1.29 -13.17
N LEU A 83 -13.64 -1.02 -13.04
CA LEU A 83 -12.89 -0.15 -13.96
C LEU A 83 -12.33 -0.95 -15.14
N PRO A 84 -12.15 -0.31 -16.31
CA PRO A 84 -11.54 -0.95 -17.45
C PRO A 84 -10.12 -1.41 -17.12
N PHE A 85 -9.78 -2.63 -17.53
CA PHE A 85 -8.46 -3.21 -17.31
C PHE A 85 -7.37 -2.33 -17.93
N ARG A 86 -6.45 -1.85 -17.09
CA ARG A 86 -5.32 -1.03 -17.52
C ARG A 86 -4.06 -1.89 -17.55
N VAL A 87 -3.50 -2.07 -18.75
CA VAL A 87 -2.25 -2.82 -18.97
C VAL A 87 -1.09 -2.03 -18.36
N ARG A 88 -0.24 -2.70 -17.56
CA ARG A 88 0.92 -2.06 -16.91
C ARG A 88 1.91 -1.51 -17.95
N PRO A 89 2.63 -0.41 -17.64
CA PRO A 89 3.58 0.21 -18.57
C PRO A 89 4.60 -0.76 -19.17
N VAL A 90 5.15 -1.67 -18.35
CA VAL A 90 6.14 -2.69 -18.76
C VAL A 90 5.65 -3.64 -19.85
N TYR A 91 4.33 -3.82 -19.99
CA TYR A 91 3.71 -4.68 -21.01
C TYR A 91 3.02 -3.89 -22.13
N SER A 92 3.02 -2.56 -22.05
CA SER A 92 2.44 -1.72 -23.10
C SER A 92 3.43 -1.58 -24.25
N ALA A 93 3.04 -2.09 -25.43
CA ALA A 93 3.83 -1.93 -26.66
C ALA A 93 3.70 -0.51 -27.27
N GLU A 94 2.79 0.33 -26.76
CA GLU A 94 2.43 1.61 -27.37
C GLU A 94 3.58 2.64 -27.40
N LEU A 95 4.56 2.53 -26.50
CA LEU A 95 5.61 3.54 -26.36
C LEU A 95 7.01 3.09 -26.78
N HIS A 96 7.20 1.81 -27.14
CA HIS A 96 8.53 1.20 -27.39
C HIS A 96 9.59 1.55 -26.32
N LEU A 97 9.16 1.83 -25.08
CA LEU A 97 10.05 2.21 -24.00
C LEU A 97 10.62 0.95 -23.34
N HIS A 98 11.94 0.92 -23.18
CA HIS A 98 12.64 -0.11 -22.43
C HIS A 98 12.66 0.28 -20.95
N PHE A 99 11.69 -0.22 -20.18
CA PHE A 99 11.68 -0.05 -18.74
C PHE A 99 12.70 -0.97 -18.07
N ALA A 100 13.31 -0.48 -16.99
CA ALA A 100 14.31 -1.22 -16.23
C ALA A 100 13.77 -2.54 -15.62
N GLY A 101 12.43 -2.66 -15.49
CA GLY A 101 11.75 -3.87 -15.04
C GLY A 101 11.36 -4.87 -16.14
N SER A 102 11.71 -4.64 -17.41
CA SER A 102 11.30 -5.50 -18.54
C SER A 102 11.76 -6.95 -18.43
N ASP A 103 12.87 -7.19 -17.73
CA ASP A 103 13.43 -8.53 -17.51
C ASP A 103 12.77 -9.27 -16.34
N ILE A 104 11.95 -8.57 -15.53
CA ILE A 104 11.25 -9.13 -14.37
C ILE A 104 9.94 -9.74 -14.83
N LYS A 105 9.97 -11.04 -15.13
CA LYS A 105 8.77 -11.81 -15.51
C LYS A 105 8.05 -12.31 -14.27
N ASP A 106 7.17 -11.48 -13.71
CA ASP A 106 6.20 -11.93 -12.70
C ASP A 106 4.83 -12.21 -13.37
N PRO A 107 4.37 -13.46 -13.41
CA PRO A 107 3.07 -13.83 -13.98
C PRO A 107 1.85 -13.19 -13.28
N LEU A 108 2.00 -12.68 -12.06
CA LEU A 108 0.94 -11.92 -11.38
C LEU A 108 0.80 -10.50 -11.95
N LEU A 109 1.89 -9.92 -12.46
CA LEU A 109 1.85 -8.58 -13.05
C LEU A 109 1.14 -8.55 -14.42
N THR A 110 1.13 -9.66 -15.16
CA THR A 110 0.46 -9.75 -16.48
C THR A 110 -1.05 -9.99 -16.37
N SER A 111 -1.51 -10.61 -15.29
CA SER A 111 -2.92 -10.99 -15.14
C SER A 111 -3.78 -9.92 -14.45
N TRP A 112 -3.15 -8.96 -13.77
CA TRP A 112 -3.85 -8.03 -12.86
C TRP A 112 -3.73 -6.57 -13.33
N SER A 113 -4.84 -5.85 -13.25
CA SER A 113 -4.94 -4.44 -13.65
C SER A 113 -3.93 -3.57 -12.90
N SER A 114 -3.35 -2.58 -13.59
CA SER A 114 -2.46 -1.60 -12.99
C SER A 114 -3.20 -0.54 -12.17
N PHE A 115 -4.51 -0.36 -12.40
CA PHE A 115 -5.28 0.75 -11.85
C PHE A 115 -6.40 0.33 -10.89
N PRO A 116 -6.52 0.95 -9.70
CA PRO A 116 -5.53 1.78 -9.00
C PRO A 116 -4.41 0.94 -8.36
N SER A 117 -3.31 1.57 -7.92
CA SER A 117 -2.23 0.84 -7.25
C SER A 117 -2.60 0.49 -5.80
N ASP A 118 -2.85 -0.78 -5.52
CA ASP A 118 -3.17 -1.30 -4.18
C ASP A 118 -2.11 -0.92 -3.13
N HIS A 119 -0.83 -0.93 -3.54
CA HIS A 119 0.26 -0.57 -2.63
C HIS A 119 0.26 0.92 -2.29
N ALA A 120 0.01 1.79 -3.28
CA ALA A 120 -0.10 3.22 -3.01
C ALA A 120 -1.30 3.51 -2.10
N MET A 121 -2.42 2.84 -2.34
CA MET A 121 -3.63 2.94 -1.49
C MET A 121 -3.35 2.52 -0.05
N LEU A 122 -2.82 1.32 0.17
CA LEU A 122 -2.56 0.78 1.51
C LEU A 122 -1.53 1.62 2.27
N TRP A 123 -0.35 1.82 1.69
CA TRP A 123 0.76 2.41 2.43
C TRP A 123 0.59 3.91 2.64
N MET A 124 -0.09 4.60 1.72
CA MET A 124 -0.48 5.98 1.97
C MET A 124 -1.60 6.09 3.01
N ALA A 125 -2.54 5.13 3.05
CA ALA A 125 -3.53 5.06 4.13
C ALA A 125 -2.84 4.91 5.50
N VAL A 126 -1.84 4.04 5.60
CA VAL A 126 -1.05 3.83 6.82
C VAL A 126 -0.24 5.07 7.19
N ALA A 127 0.52 5.64 6.25
CA ALA A 127 1.34 6.82 6.48
C ALA A 127 0.50 8.05 6.91
N THR A 128 -0.68 8.21 6.32
CA THR A 128 -1.65 9.26 6.71
C THR A 128 -2.10 9.07 8.15
N GLY A 129 -2.39 7.84 8.58
CA GLY A 129 -2.79 7.54 9.94
C GLY A 129 -1.71 7.90 10.96
N ILE A 130 -0.45 7.57 10.64
CA ILE A 130 0.72 7.98 11.43
C ILE A 130 0.82 9.51 11.49
N PHE A 131 0.63 10.20 10.38
CA PHE A 131 0.67 11.67 10.31
C PHE A 131 -0.41 12.37 11.15
N LEU A 132 -1.62 11.82 11.19
CA LEU A 132 -2.70 12.36 12.00
C LEU A 132 -2.43 12.22 13.51
N VAL A 133 -1.66 11.22 13.92
CA VAL A 133 -1.27 11.05 15.32
C VAL A 133 -0.02 11.85 15.67
N TRP A 134 1.03 11.76 14.84
CA TRP A 134 2.30 12.44 15.06
C TRP A 134 2.85 13.00 13.74
N ARG A 135 2.67 14.32 13.55
CA ARG A 135 3.03 15.02 12.30
C ARG A 135 4.47 14.78 11.85
N GLY A 136 5.45 14.87 12.75
CA GLY A 136 6.87 14.68 12.42
C GLY A 136 7.16 13.29 11.83
N ILE A 137 6.79 12.23 12.56
CA ILE A 137 6.97 10.85 12.10
C ILE A 137 6.10 10.58 10.86
N GLY A 138 4.91 11.17 10.80
CA GLY A 138 4.02 11.06 9.65
C GLY A 138 4.60 11.61 8.36
N VAL A 139 5.26 12.77 8.41
CA VAL A 139 5.95 13.30 7.22
C VAL A 139 7.02 12.33 6.75
N LEU A 140 7.79 11.75 7.68
CA LEU A 140 8.79 10.73 7.35
C LEU A 140 8.13 9.47 6.76
N ALA A 141 6.99 9.03 7.29
CA ALA A 141 6.25 7.88 6.78
C ALA A 141 5.68 8.12 5.36
N ILE A 142 5.18 9.32 5.09
CA ILE A 142 4.70 9.72 3.77
C ILE A 142 5.87 9.77 2.78
N LEU A 143 6.97 10.42 3.15
CA LEU A 143 8.18 10.48 2.33
C LEU A 143 8.72 9.07 2.04
N TYR A 144 8.77 8.21 3.04
CA TYR A 144 9.17 6.82 2.89
C TYR A 144 8.28 6.09 1.89
N THR A 145 6.96 6.23 2.01
CA THR A 145 6.00 5.63 1.07
C THR A 145 6.22 6.14 -0.34
N VAL A 146 6.42 7.44 -0.53
CA VAL A 146 6.69 7.99 -1.87
C VAL A 146 7.98 7.42 -2.44
N LEU A 147 9.08 7.45 -1.68
CA LEU A 147 10.42 7.15 -2.18
C LEU A 147 10.71 5.64 -2.33
N PHE A 148 10.21 4.80 -1.43
CA PHE A 148 10.52 3.37 -1.41
C PHE A 148 9.39 2.49 -1.93
N ILE A 149 8.16 3.03 -2.04
CA ILE A 149 6.99 2.26 -2.45
C ILE A 149 6.44 2.78 -3.79
N CYS A 150 6.23 4.08 -3.96
CA CYS A 150 5.65 4.62 -5.20
C CYS A 150 6.68 4.80 -6.32
N VAL A 151 7.77 5.52 -6.06
CA VAL A 151 8.80 5.83 -7.07
C VAL A 151 9.42 4.57 -7.70
N PRO A 152 9.81 3.53 -6.93
CA PRO A 152 10.37 2.32 -7.52
C PRO A 152 9.39 1.62 -8.46
N ARG A 153 8.08 1.64 -8.15
CA ARG A 153 7.06 1.05 -9.03
C ARG A 153 6.82 1.85 -10.30
N ALA A 154 6.92 3.17 -10.25
CA ALA A 154 6.88 4.00 -11.45
C ALA A 154 8.14 3.75 -12.32
N TYR A 155 9.32 3.75 -11.70
CA TYR A 155 10.60 3.56 -12.39
C TYR A 155 10.70 2.17 -13.06
N LEU A 156 10.23 1.11 -12.41
CA LEU A 156 10.21 -0.24 -12.98
C LEU A 156 9.10 -0.44 -14.02
N GLY A 157 8.23 0.54 -14.24
CA GLY A 157 7.10 0.44 -15.17
C GLY A 157 5.98 -0.47 -14.68
N PHE A 158 5.86 -0.70 -13.37
CA PHE A 158 4.81 -1.55 -12.79
C PHE A 158 3.46 -0.85 -12.70
N HIS A 159 3.44 0.48 -12.61
CA HIS A 159 2.25 1.32 -12.51
C HIS A 159 2.50 2.67 -13.19
N TYR A 160 1.45 3.25 -13.78
CA TYR A 160 1.53 4.63 -14.23
C TYR A 160 1.63 5.58 -13.03
N PRO A 161 2.27 6.74 -13.18
CA PRO A 161 2.27 7.79 -12.15
C PRO A 161 0.86 8.17 -11.70
N THR A 162 -0.11 8.24 -12.62
CA THR A 162 -1.52 8.45 -12.27
C THR A 162 -2.12 7.34 -11.42
N ASP A 163 -1.77 6.07 -11.64
CA ASP A 163 -2.25 4.94 -10.81
C ASP A 163 -1.81 5.09 -9.36
N LEU A 164 -0.58 5.58 -9.16
CA LEU A 164 0.01 5.82 -7.84
C LEU A 164 -0.61 7.05 -7.17
N LEU A 165 -0.84 8.14 -7.92
CA LEU A 165 -1.45 9.36 -7.39
C LEU A 165 -2.91 9.13 -6.98
N VAL A 166 -3.70 8.46 -7.84
CA VAL A 166 -5.09 8.12 -7.52
C VAL A 166 -5.12 7.14 -6.35
N GLY A 167 -4.26 6.12 -6.36
CA GLY A 167 -4.17 5.19 -5.24
C GLY A 167 -3.86 5.89 -3.92
N ALA A 168 -2.86 6.78 -3.92
CA ALA A 168 -2.51 7.59 -2.75
C ALA A 168 -3.68 8.46 -2.29
N ALA A 169 -4.34 9.18 -3.21
CA ALA A 169 -5.49 10.03 -2.89
C ALA A 169 -6.65 9.25 -2.24
N VAL A 170 -6.96 8.06 -2.77
CA VAL A 170 -8.01 7.20 -2.19
C VAL A 170 -7.59 6.70 -0.80
N GLY A 171 -6.34 6.26 -0.64
CA GLY A 171 -5.82 5.84 0.67
C GLY A 171 -5.88 6.95 1.72
N ILE A 172 -5.46 8.17 1.36
CA ILE A 172 -5.55 9.36 2.21
C ILE A 172 -7.01 9.64 2.58
N GLY A 173 -7.91 9.65 1.60
CA GLY A 173 -9.32 9.93 1.79
C GLY A 173 -10.00 8.95 2.73
N ILE A 174 -9.73 7.64 2.56
CA ILE A 174 -10.25 6.58 3.43
C ILE A 174 -9.76 6.80 4.86
N THR A 175 -8.45 6.94 5.07
CA THR A 175 -7.91 7.13 6.43
C THR A 175 -8.43 8.39 7.08
N TYR A 176 -8.46 9.50 6.35
CA TYR A 176 -8.98 10.76 6.86
C TYR A 176 -10.44 10.65 7.30
N LEU A 177 -11.27 9.93 6.55
CA LEU A 177 -12.67 9.69 6.93
C LEU A 177 -12.76 8.76 8.15
N MET A 178 -12.10 7.60 8.11
CA MET A 178 -12.18 6.60 9.17
C MET A 178 -11.64 7.09 10.52
N THR A 179 -10.68 8.01 10.51
CA THR A 179 -10.07 8.60 11.71
C THR A 179 -10.85 9.77 12.31
N ARG A 180 -11.90 10.27 11.63
CA ARG A 180 -12.78 11.30 12.19
C ARG A 180 -13.46 10.80 13.45
N ASP A 181 -13.47 11.62 14.51
CA ASP A 181 -14.03 11.25 15.82
C ASP A 181 -15.45 10.67 15.72
N ALA A 182 -16.30 11.25 14.88
CA ALA A 182 -17.67 10.82 14.66
C ALA A 182 -17.80 9.38 14.14
N ILE A 183 -16.79 8.88 13.42
CA ILE A 183 -16.76 7.52 12.84
C ILE A 183 -15.89 6.63 13.71
N ARG A 184 -14.66 7.07 14.04
CA ARG A 184 -13.66 6.34 14.83
C ARG A 184 -14.26 5.80 16.12
N VAL A 185 -14.89 6.64 16.93
CA VAL A 185 -15.41 6.26 18.25
C VAL A 185 -16.48 5.16 18.15
N ARG A 186 -17.21 5.08 17.04
CA ARG A 186 -18.28 4.08 16.85
C ARG A 186 -17.75 2.65 16.70
N TYR A 187 -16.57 2.47 16.10
CA TYR A 187 -16.01 1.13 15.87
C TYR A 187 -14.73 0.87 16.69
N ALA A 188 -13.88 1.88 16.88
CA ALA A 188 -12.58 1.70 17.54
C ALA A 188 -12.74 1.53 19.06
N THR A 189 -13.59 2.32 19.71
CA THR A 189 -13.83 2.22 21.16
C THR A 189 -14.43 0.86 21.58
N PRO A 190 -15.46 0.30 20.92
CA PRO A 190 -15.93 -1.06 21.26
C PRO A 190 -14.89 -2.13 20.90
N ALA A 191 -14.14 -1.96 19.81
CA ALA A 191 -13.05 -2.89 19.46
C ALA A 191 -11.95 -2.90 20.52
N LEU A 192 -11.54 -1.74 21.05
CA LEU A 192 -10.57 -1.66 22.15
C LEU A 192 -11.07 -2.36 23.41
N ARG A 193 -12.33 -2.16 23.78
CA ARG A 193 -12.93 -2.87 24.92
C ARG A 193 -12.91 -4.39 24.74
N CYS A 194 -13.14 -4.88 23.51
CA CYS A 194 -13.03 -6.30 23.19
C CYS A 194 -11.58 -6.80 23.31
N ILE A 195 -10.63 -6.03 22.79
CA ILE A 195 -9.19 -6.33 22.85
C ILE A 195 -8.70 -6.43 24.30
N GLU A 196 -9.14 -5.51 25.16
CA GLU A 196 -8.78 -5.49 26.58
C GLU A 196 -9.41 -6.61 27.38
N ARG A 197 -10.59 -7.10 26.97
CA ARG A 197 -11.25 -8.26 27.60
C ARG A 197 -10.51 -9.57 27.32
N SER A 198 -9.80 -9.69 26.21
CA SER A 198 -9.11 -10.91 25.81
C SER A 198 -7.78 -10.60 25.13
N PRO A 199 -6.75 -10.20 25.90
CA PRO A 199 -5.50 -9.68 25.34
C PRO A 199 -4.71 -10.73 24.54
N GLY A 200 -4.71 -12.00 24.97
CA GLY A 200 -3.98 -13.08 24.29
C GLY A 200 -4.47 -13.32 22.85
N PRO A 201 -5.75 -13.73 22.66
CA PRO A 201 -6.32 -13.91 21.32
C PRO A 201 -6.25 -12.65 20.46
N SER A 202 -6.46 -11.47 21.06
CA SER A 202 -6.42 -10.21 20.33
C SER A 202 -5.02 -9.86 19.83
N ALA A 203 -3.97 -10.12 20.62
CA ALA A 203 -2.59 -9.94 20.19
C ALA A 203 -2.22 -10.91 19.05
N MET A 204 -2.67 -12.17 19.13
CA MET A 204 -2.50 -13.15 18.06
C MET A 204 -3.16 -12.68 16.75
N LEU A 205 -4.42 -12.27 16.81
CA LEU A 205 -5.15 -11.77 15.63
C LEU A 205 -4.54 -10.48 15.07
N ALA A 206 -4.09 -9.57 15.93
CA ALA A 206 -3.42 -8.34 15.50
C ALA A 206 -2.08 -8.65 14.81
N PHE A 207 -1.32 -9.63 15.30
CA PHE A 207 -0.09 -10.08 14.66
C PHE A 207 -0.34 -10.66 13.27
N ILE A 208 -1.31 -11.59 13.16
CA ILE A 208 -1.70 -12.17 11.87
C ILE A 208 -2.15 -11.09 10.90
N LEU A 209 -3.03 -10.18 11.34
CA LEU A 209 -3.50 -9.07 10.51
C LEU A 209 -2.35 -8.17 10.04
N CYS A 210 -1.42 -7.81 10.94
CA CYS A 210 -0.27 -7.00 10.57
C CYS A 210 0.61 -7.72 9.54
N LEU A 211 0.86 -9.02 9.74
CA LEU A 211 1.62 -9.83 8.79
C LEU A 211 0.95 -9.86 7.41
N GLU A 212 -0.35 -10.11 7.36
CA GLU A 212 -1.13 -10.11 6.12
C GLU A 212 -1.16 -8.74 5.43
N LEU A 213 -1.17 -7.64 6.19
CA LEU A 213 -1.05 -6.30 5.62
C LEU A 213 0.35 -6.05 5.03
N VAL A 214 1.41 -6.52 5.70
CA VAL A 214 2.80 -6.43 5.19
C VAL A 214 2.97 -7.23 3.90
N THR A 215 2.40 -8.43 3.84
CA THR A 215 2.43 -9.30 2.66
C THR A 215 1.32 -8.95 1.66
N GLN A 216 0.41 -8.04 1.99
CA GLN A 216 -0.76 -7.67 1.19
C GLN A 216 -1.61 -8.87 0.75
N PHE A 217 -1.71 -9.87 1.62
CA PHE A 217 -2.44 -11.11 1.36
C PHE A 217 -1.91 -11.86 0.13
N ASP A 218 -0.62 -11.74 -0.19
CA ASP A 218 -0.05 -12.33 -1.42
C ASP A 218 -0.26 -13.84 -1.51
N GLU A 219 -0.02 -14.55 -0.42
CA GLU A 219 -0.22 -16.01 -0.35
C GLU A 219 -1.69 -16.40 -0.52
N LEU A 220 -2.61 -15.70 0.17
CA LEU A 220 -4.05 -15.94 0.01
C LEU A 220 -4.52 -15.67 -1.42
N ARG A 221 -3.96 -14.63 -2.06
CA ARG A 221 -4.28 -14.25 -3.44
C ARG A 221 -3.77 -15.30 -4.44
N LYS A 222 -2.54 -15.78 -4.26
CA LYS A 222 -1.98 -16.88 -5.05
C LYS A 222 -2.85 -18.14 -4.93
N LEU A 223 -3.22 -18.50 -3.70
CA LEU A 223 -4.08 -19.66 -3.43
C LEU A 223 -5.45 -19.51 -4.08
N ALA A 224 -6.12 -18.37 -3.91
CA ALA A 224 -7.41 -18.11 -4.52
C ALA A 224 -7.35 -18.16 -6.06
N SER A 225 -6.33 -17.57 -6.66
CA SER A 225 -6.13 -17.59 -8.12
C SER A 225 -5.79 -18.98 -8.67
N GLY A 226 -5.11 -19.81 -7.88
CA GLY A 226 -4.84 -21.21 -8.22
C GLY A 226 -6.11 -22.04 -8.23
N VAL A 227 -6.96 -21.90 -7.20
CA VAL A 227 -8.24 -22.61 -7.10
C VAL A 227 -9.20 -22.18 -8.22
N LEU A 228 -9.31 -20.88 -8.50
CA LEU A 228 -10.20 -20.38 -9.55
C LEU A 228 -9.81 -20.82 -10.97
N LYS A 229 -8.53 -21.14 -11.22
CA LYS A 229 -8.08 -21.66 -12.53
C LYS A 229 -8.45 -23.14 -12.75
N HIS A 230 -8.85 -23.84 -11.68
CA HIS A 230 -9.22 -25.25 -11.70
C HIS A 230 -10.73 -25.50 -11.54
N LEU A 231 -11.52 -24.42 -11.43
CA LEU A 231 -12.98 -24.43 -11.46
C LEU A 231 -13.47 -23.92 -12.81
#